data_AF-A0A0A9Z6R8-F1
#
_entry.id   AF-A0A0A9Z6R8-F1
#
_cell.length_a   1.000
_cell.length_b   1.000
_cell.length_c   1.000
_cell.angle_alpha   90.00
_cell.angle_beta   90.00
_cell.angle_gamma   90.00
#
_symmetry.space_group_name_H-M   'P 1'
#
loop_
_entity.id
_entity.type
_entity.pdbx_description
1 polymer ?
#
loop_
_entity_poly.entity_id
_entity_poly.type
_entity_poly.pdbx_seq_one_letter_code
_entity_poly.pdbx_strand_id
1 'polypeptide(L)'
;LAASALPPLVALFALASSAPDRGHLLDSISSFLNYYQKHTDLVDPNLIFGTLIVKGEVGRLSKTDNEKELEEVNGVLRLCDGILAKHPYDWSVSPYAEQFVTSLMKKPLVKSLPLPSVPASYELENALEEGSPTRAESDTCLLGLLIDGIVAEGCEKLERDPHARGYTLLHQGIYFTIKSHLKLDEVTAQEEIRRICARMLGENRLIRRMGFPSTLQDLFVEQVAVCGVNKFSEFLTDGTVRMIQSLQTSRGCFSMIEKGSRLSIECYNHLSSVAAAAIATFLSA
;
A
#
# COMPACT_ATOMS: atom_id res chain seq x y z
N LEU A 1 0.23 -18.72 -34.18
CA LEU A 1 1.28 -18.02 -33.42
C LEU A 1 1.10 -16.52 -33.62
N ALA A 2 0.14 -15.92 -32.92
CA ALA A 2 0.00 -14.47 -32.88
C ALA A 2 0.85 -13.97 -31.72
N ALA A 3 1.98 -13.33 -32.02
CA ALA A 3 2.71 -12.56 -31.03
C ALA A 3 1.82 -11.37 -30.64
N SER A 4 1.09 -11.49 -29.53
CA SER A 4 0.41 -10.35 -28.93
C SER A 4 1.47 -9.34 -28.53
N ALA A 5 1.55 -8.22 -29.25
CA ALA A 5 2.39 -7.10 -28.82
C ALA A 5 1.99 -6.73 -27.38
N LEU A 6 2.98 -6.65 -26.49
CA LEU A 6 2.76 -6.17 -25.13
C LEU A 6 2.13 -4.77 -25.20
N PRO A 7 1.10 -4.47 -24.38
CA PRO A 7 0.52 -3.13 -24.35
C PRO A 7 1.62 -2.07 -24.11
N PRO A 8 1.52 -0.87 -24.71
CA PRO A 8 2.59 0.15 -24.67
C PRO A 8 3.10 0.47 -23.26
N LEU A 9 2.21 0.50 -22.26
CA LEU A 9 2.55 0.73 -20.85
C LEU A 9 3.40 -0.41 -20.27
N VAL A 10 3.14 -1.66 -20.63
CA VAL A 10 3.92 -2.81 -20.14
C VAL A 10 5.35 -2.77 -20.68
N ALA A 11 5.51 -2.37 -21.95
CA ALA A 11 6.83 -2.22 -22.56
C ALA A 11 7.66 -1.10 -21.88
N LEU A 12 7.03 0.01 -21.49
CA LEU A 12 7.67 1.12 -20.76
C LEU A 12 8.22 0.66 -19.40
N PHE A 13 7.56 -0.28 -18.73
CA PHE A 13 7.97 -0.75 -17.40
C PHE A 13 8.80 -2.04 -17.40
N ALA A 14 8.94 -2.71 -18.56
CA ALA A 14 9.68 -3.97 -18.71
C ALA A 14 11.19 -3.81 -18.97
N LEU A 15 11.68 -2.59 -19.21
CA LEU A 15 13.12 -2.36 -19.43
C LEU A 15 13.87 -2.37 -18.10
N ALA A 16 14.95 -3.16 -18.06
CA ALA A 16 15.83 -3.26 -16.90
C ALA A 16 16.52 -1.91 -16.66
N SER A 17 16.44 -1.41 -15.42
CA SER A 17 17.36 -0.44 -14.87
C SER A 17 17.59 -0.82 -13.42
N SER A 18 18.73 -0.41 -12.86
CA SER A 18 19.13 -0.57 -11.46
C SER A 18 17.97 -0.43 -10.47
N ALA A 19 18.10 -1.10 -9.32
CA ALA A 19 17.22 -0.93 -8.16
C ALA A 19 16.88 0.56 -7.96
N PRO A 20 15.62 0.90 -7.64
CA PRO A 20 15.20 2.28 -7.49
C PRO A 20 16.11 3.00 -6.51
N ASP A 21 16.65 4.14 -6.93
CA ASP A 21 17.47 4.97 -6.08
C ASP A 21 16.64 5.45 -4.88
N ARG A 22 17.17 5.22 -3.68
CA ARG A 22 16.49 5.52 -2.43
C ARG A 22 16.18 7.01 -2.30
N GLY A 23 17.08 7.89 -2.77
CA GLY A 23 16.88 9.33 -2.79
C GLY A 23 15.63 9.70 -3.59
N HIS A 24 15.51 9.17 -4.82
CA HIS A 24 14.31 9.35 -5.65
C HIS A 24 13.00 8.86 -5.00
N LEU A 25 13.03 7.79 -4.20
CA LEU A 25 11.86 7.31 -3.46
C LEU A 25 11.48 8.27 -2.32
N LEU A 26 12.46 8.75 -1.55
CA LEU A 26 12.26 9.74 -0.48
C LEU A 26 11.77 11.08 -1.03
N ASP A 27 12.25 11.52 -2.20
CA ASP A 27 11.79 12.72 -2.89
C ASP A 27 10.32 12.60 -3.34
N SER A 28 9.95 11.43 -3.86
CA SER A 28 8.56 11.12 -4.24
C SER A 28 7.64 11.22 -3.03
N ILE A 29 8.02 10.63 -1.89
CA ILE A 29 7.25 10.68 -0.64
C ILE A 29 7.19 12.12 -0.10
N SER A 30 8.32 12.83 -0.09
CA SER A 30 8.40 14.22 0.37
C SER A 30 7.50 15.13 -0.45
N SER A 31 7.46 14.95 -1.78
CA SER A 31 6.59 15.74 -2.67
C SER A 31 5.11 15.52 -2.37
N PHE A 32 4.71 14.27 -2.13
CA PHE A 32 3.36 13.92 -1.66
C PHE A 32 3.01 14.61 -0.33
N LEU A 33 3.85 14.45 0.70
CA LEU A 33 3.57 15.01 2.02
C LEU A 33 3.52 16.55 1.99
N ASN A 34 4.44 17.19 1.25
CA ASN A 34 4.44 18.64 1.07
C ASN A 34 3.17 19.16 0.39
N TYR A 35 2.61 18.40 -0.57
CA TYR A 35 1.35 18.76 -1.20
C TYR A 35 0.22 18.82 -0.15
N TYR A 36 0.04 17.76 0.64
CA TYR A 36 -1.06 17.69 1.61
C TYR A 36 -0.86 18.55 2.85
N GLN A 37 0.38 18.90 3.22
CA GLN A 37 0.61 19.93 4.23
C GLN A 37 0.08 21.31 3.84
N LYS A 38 -0.01 21.60 2.54
CA LYS A 38 -0.53 22.87 1.98
C LYS A 38 -2.02 22.81 1.63
N HIS A 39 -2.58 21.61 1.52
CA HIS A 39 -3.98 21.36 1.17
C HIS A 39 -4.66 20.54 2.28
N THR A 40 -4.67 21.11 3.49
CA THR A 40 -5.18 20.43 4.69
C THR A 40 -6.67 20.10 4.61
N ASP A 41 -7.41 20.83 3.79
CA ASP A 41 -8.83 20.58 3.48
C ASP A 41 -9.06 19.27 2.71
N LEU A 42 -8.02 18.72 2.07
CA LEU A 42 -8.07 17.47 1.33
C LEU A 42 -7.65 16.24 2.15
N VAL A 43 -7.23 16.43 3.41
CA VAL A 43 -6.77 15.33 4.26
C VAL A 43 -7.96 14.58 4.85
N ASP A 44 -8.09 13.30 4.48
CA ASP A 44 -9.15 12.39 4.91
C ASP A 44 -8.58 11.22 5.76
N PRO A 45 -9.43 10.34 6.33
CA PRO A 45 -8.94 9.19 7.11
C PRO A 45 -8.02 8.25 6.33
N ASN A 46 -8.23 8.07 5.02
CA ASN A 46 -7.39 7.23 4.18
C ASN A 46 -5.97 7.79 4.08
N LEU A 47 -5.86 9.12 3.95
CA LEU A 47 -4.58 9.83 3.92
C LEU A 47 -3.81 9.68 5.23
N ILE A 48 -4.52 9.79 6.35
CA ILE A 48 -3.93 9.56 7.67
C ILE A 48 -3.40 8.14 7.78
N PHE A 49 -4.17 7.14 7.34
CA PHE A 49 -3.74 5.75 7.41
C PHE A 49 -2.48 5.49 6.57
N GLY A 50 -2.44 5.98 5.33
CA GLY A 50 -1.23 5.86 4.50
C GLY A 50 -0.04 6.63 5.07
N THR A 51 -0.27 7.80 5.69
CA THR A 51 0.80 8.57 6.36
C THR A 51 1.39 7.82 7.54
N LEU A 52 0.59 7.07 8.31
CA LEU A 52 1.09 6.18 9.38
C LEU A 52 1.97 5.06 8.81
N ILE A 53 1.58 4.45 7.67
CA ILE A 53 2.40 3.43 7.00
C ILE A 53 3.72 4.04 6.53
N VAL A 54 3.68 5.20 5.86
CA VAL A 54 4.88 5.93 5.41
C VAL A 54 5.80 6.22 6.59
N LYS A 55 5.28 6.78 7.69
CA LYS A 55 6.05 7.05 8.91
C LYS A 55 6.69 5.78 9.46
N GLY A 56 5.93 4.68 9.50
CA GLY A 56 6.40 3.38 9.96
C GLY A 56 7.55 2.83 9.12
N GLU A 57 7.40 2.83 7.79
CA GLU A 57 8.40 2.29 6.84
C GLU A 57 9.64 3.17 6.73
N VAL A 58 9.49 4.49 6.62
CA VAL A 58 10.61 5.45 6.59
C VAL A 58 11.36 5.45 7.91
N GLY A 59 10.64 5.35 9.03
CA GLY A 59 11.22 5.33 10.37
C GLY A 59 12.21 4.19 10.61
N ARG A 60 12.15 3.12 9.82
CA ARG A 60 13.11 2.01 9.85
C ARG A 60 14.52 2.46 9.48
N LEU A 61 14.63 3.48 8.63
CA LEU A 61 15.90 4.03 8.14
C LEU A 61 16.54 5.03 9.12
N SER A 62 15.88 5.35 10.23
CA SER A 62 16.40 6.29 11.25
C SER A 62 17.69 5.84 11.95
N LYS A 63 18.15 4.61 11.66
CA LYS A 63 19.40 4.03 12.18
C LYS A 63 20.53 3.97 11.14
N THR A 64 20.38 4.63 9.99
CA THR A 64 21.45 4.70 8.99
C THR A 64 22.65 5.51 9.51
N ASP A 65 23.87 5.07 9.19
CA ASP A 65 25.11 5.80 9.51
C ASP A 65 25.41 6.91 8.48
N ASN A 66 24.62 6.99 7.39
CA ASN A 66 24.77 8.03 6.38
C ASN A 66 24.04 9.31 6.80
N GLU A 67 24.79 10.34 7.19
CA GLU A 67 24.24 11.61 7.67
C GLU A 67 23.28 12.28 6.68
N LYS A 68 23.58 12.24 5.38
CA LYS A 68 22.72 12.83 4.34
C LYS A 68 21.39 12.09 4.25
N GLU A 69 21.44 10.76 4.23
CA GLU A 69 20.24 9.93 4.22
C GLU A 69 19.42 10.14 5.50
N LEU A 70 20.09 10.25 6.65
CA LEU A 70 19.44 10.51 7.93
C LEU A 70 18.73 11.87 7.94
N GLU A 71 19.31 12.90 7.32
CA GLU A 71 18.66 14.20 7.16
C GLU A 71 17.39 14.12 6.31
N GLU A 72 17.46 13.43 5.16
CA GLU A 72 16.31 13.21 4.27
C GLU A 72 15.19 12.42 4.98
N VAL A 73 15.55 11.32 5.66
CA VAL A 73 14.63 10.49 6.46
C VAL A 73 13.95 11.33 7.54
N ASN A 74 14.72 12.12 8.30
CA ASN A 74 14.17 12.98 9.34
C ASN A 74 13.28 14.10 8.75
N GLY A 75 13.59 14.59 7.55
CA GLY A 75 12.72 15.50 6.80
C GLY A 75 11.35 14.90 6.53
N VAL A 76 11.31 13.68 5.99
CA VAL A 76 10.07 12.95 5.71
C VAL A 76 9.28 12.66 7.00
N LEU A 77 9.94 12.25 8.08
CA LEU A 77 9.29 11.98 9.36
C LEU A 77 8.64 13.25 9.95
N ARG A 78 9.33 14.41 9.89
CA ARG A 78 8.74 15.70 10.28
C ARG A 78 7.53 16.07 9.45
N LEU A 79 7.55 15.76 8.14
CA LEU A 79 6.41 16.01 7.27
C LEU A 79 5.20 15.16 7.66
N CYS A 80 5.43 13.87 7.97
CA CYS A 80 4.39 12.97 8.49
C CYS A 80 3.80 13.50 9.79
N ASP A 81 4.65 13.85 10.76
CA ASP A 81 4.21 14.40 12.06
C ASP A 81 3.37 15.66 11.89
N GLY A 82 3.74 16.54 10.96
CA GLY A 82 3.00 17.76 10.66
C GLY A 82 1.60 17.52 10.09
N ILE A 83 1.39 16.44 9.32
CA ILE A 83 0.06 16.04 8.84
C ILE A 83 -0.74 15.41 10.00
N LEU A 84 -0.17 14.42 10.67
CA LEU A 84 -0.86 13.68 11.74
C LEU A 84 -1.30 14.59 12.89
N ALA A 85 -0.46 15.55 13.29
CA ALA A 85 -0.77 16.47 14.39
C ALA A 85 -1.93 17.44 14.08
N LYS A 86 -2.16 17.77 12.79
CA LYS A 86 -3.25 18.66 12.37
C LYS A 86 -4.59 17.94 12.21
N HIS A 87 -4.57 16.62 12.11
CA HIS A 87 -5.73 15.79 11.79
C HIS A 87 -5.84 14.59 12.76
N PRO A 88 -5.99 14.83 14.07
CA PRO A 88 -6.12 13.75 15.03
C PRO A 88 -7.49 13.09 14.90
N TYR A 89 -7.52 11.89 14.34
CA TYR A 89 -8.66 10.98 14.46
C TYR A 89 -8.45 10.08 15.68
N ASP A 90 -9.54 9.74 16.38
CA ASP A 90 -9.51 8.92 17.61
C ASP A 90 -8.67 7.64 17.44
N TRP A 91 -8.83 6.97 16.30
CA TRP A 91 -8.09 5.75 15.97
C TRP A 91 -6.61 6.01 15.65
N SER A 92 -6.24 7.17 15.10
CA SER A 92 -4.87 7.46 14.63
C SER A 92 -3.91 7.84 15.76
N VAL A 93 -4.46 8.29 16.90
CA VAL A 93 -3.71 8.70 18.09
C VAL A 93 -3.85 7.70 19.24
N SER A 94 -4.45 6.54 18.99
CA SER A 94 -4.60 5.49 19.98
C SER A 94 -3.25 4.81 20.27
N PRO A 95 -3.11 4.13 21.43
CA PRO A 95 -1.95 3.31 21.72
C PRO A 95 -1.73 2.19 20.69
N TYR A 96 -2.79 1.68 20.06
CA TYR A 96 -2.69 0.59 19.09
C TYR A 96 -2.26 1.07 17.71
N ALA A 97 -2.67 2.26 17.27
CA ALA A 97 -2.09 2.89 16.08
C ALA A 97 -0.60 3.21 16.29
N GLU A 98 -0.22 3.70 17.47
CA GLU A 98 1.19 3.89 17.81
C GLU A 98 1.95 2.57 17.82
N GLN A 99 1.37 1.51 18.40
CA GLN A 99 1.93 0.16 18.37
C GLN A 99 2.11 -0.35 16.94
N PHE A 100 1.12 -0.15 16.06
CA PHE A 100 1.19 -0.52 14.65
C PHE A 100 2.36 0.17 13.94
N VAL A 101 2.46 1.50 14.05
CA VAL A 101 3.57 2.29 13.47
C VAL A 101 4.91 1.84 14.05
N THR A 102 5.00 1.67 15.36
CA THR A 102 6.22 1.22 16.04
C THR A 102 6.63 -0.18 15.58
N SER A 103 5.66 -1.06 15.34
CA SER A 103 5.88 -2.41 14.81
C SER A 103 6.44 -2.35 13.39
N LEU A 104 5.89 -1.49 12.52
CA LEU A 104 6.45 -1.24 11.18
C LEU A 104 7.90 -0.76 11.24
N MET A 105 8.24 0.15 12.15
CA MET A 105 9.61 0.66 12.31
C MET A 105 10.60 -0.41 12.79
N LYS A 106 10.14 -1.37 13.59
CA LYS A 106 11.02 -2.34 14.28
C LYS A 106 11.10 -3.71 13.60
N LYS A 107 10.12 -4.11 12.79
CA LYS A 107 10.04 -5.47 12.22
C LYS A 107 11.33 -5.82 11.49
N PRO A 108 12.07 -6.89 11.81
CA PRO A 108 13.32 -7.19 11.11
C PRO A 108 13.09 -7.41 9.61
N LEU A 109 14.10 -7.11 8.79
CA LEU A 109 14.11 -7.45 7.36
C LEU A 109 14.26 -8.96 7.21
N VAL A 110 13.16 -9.69 7.41
CA VAL A 110 13.12 -11.12 7.15
C VAL A 110 12.58 -11.28 5.73
N LYS A 111 13.34 -11.96 4.87
CA LYS A 111 12.83 -12.36 3.56
C LYS A 111 11.61 -13.25 3.77
N SER A 112 10.45 -12.78 3.30
CA SER A 112 9.25 -13.59 3.29
C SER A 112 9.49 -14.85 2.44
N LEU A 113 8.80 -15.93 2.79
CA LEU A 113 8.79 -17.12 1.95
C LEU A 113 8.18 -16.74 0.59
N PRO A 114 8.71 -17.24 -0.54
CA PRO A 114 8.15 -16.95 -1.86
C PRO A 114 6.66 -17.28 -1.92
N LEU A 115 5.86 -16.40 -2.50
CA LEU A 115 4.43 -16.61 -2.68
C LEU A 115 4.19 -17.62 -3.81
N PRO A 116 3.24 -18.57 -3.62
CA PRO A 116 2.82 -19.41 -4.73
C PRO A 116 2.12 -18.56 -5.79
N SER A 117 2.36 -18.88 -7.06
CA SER A 117 1.67 -18.24 -8.18
C SER A 117 0.26 -18.81 -8.32
N VAL A 118 -0.75 -18.12 -7.79
CA VAL A 118 -2.16 -18.48 -7.98
C VAL A 118 -2.75 -17.58 -9.08
N PRO A 119 -3.13 -18.11 -10.25
CA PRO A 119 -3.79 -17.29 -11.27
C PRO A 119 -5.16 -16.78 -10.79
N ALA A 120 -5.49 -15.52 -11.10
CA ALA A 120 -6.88 -15.07 -11.02
C ALA A 120 -7.69 -15.78 -12.13
N SER A 121 -8.72 -16.54 -11.74
CA SER A 121 -9.54 -17.36 -12.64
C SER A 121 -10.89 -16.72 -13.00
N TYR A 122 -11.00 -15.42 -12.81
CA TYR A 122 -12.22 -14.62 -12.96
C TYR A 122 -11.90 -13.31 -13.69
N GLU A 123 -12.93 -12.71 -14.26
CA GLU A 123 -12.86 -11.39 -14.87
C GLU A 123 -12.83 -10.33 -13.77
N LEU A 124 -11.62 -9.88 -13.40
CA LEU A 124 -11.40 -8.98 -12.26
C LEU A 124 -12.21 -7.68 -12.33
N GLU A 125 -12.39 -7.10 -13.53
CA GLU A 125 -13.17 -5.87 -13.72
C GLU A 125 -14.65 -6.04 -13.33
N ASN A 126 -15.19 -7.26 -13.37
CA ASN A 126 -16.57 -7.56 -13.00
C ASN A 126 -16.72 -8.04 -11.54
N ALA A 127 -15.61 -8.23 -10.83
CA ALA A 127 -15.56 -8.85 -9.51
C ALA A 127 -14.73 -8.00 -8.52
N LEU A 128 -14.76 -6.67 -8.66
CA LEU A 128 -13.96 -5.77 -7.83
C LEU A 128 -14.38 -5.76 -6.35
N GLU A 129 -15.64 -6.10 -6.06
CA GLU A 129 -16.20 -6.14 -4.70
C GLU A 129 -17.01 -7.43 -4.50
N GLU A 130 -16.43 -8.59 -4.83
CA GLU A 130 -17.08 -9.89 -4.62
C GLU A 130 -16.64 -10.51 -3.29
N GLY A 131 -17.60 -11.09 -2.56
CA GLY A 131 -17.38 -11.81 -1.29
C GLY A 131 -17.56 -10.92 -0.06
N SER A 132 -16.91 -11.29 1.04
CA SER A 132 -16.88 -10.55 2.30
C SER A 132 -15.44 -10.22 2.73
N PRO A 133 -15.23 -9.12 3.47
CA PRO A 133 -16.23 -8.15 3.92
C PRO A 133 -16.61 -7.11 2.84
N THR A 134 -17.73 -6.43 3.04
CA THR A 134 -17.93 -5.10 2.43
C THR A 134 -16.96 -4.08 3.05
N ARG A 135 -16.75 -2.95 2.38
CA ARG A 135 -15.88 -1.87 2.91
C ARG A 135 -16.28 -1.46 4.33
N ALA A 136 -17.56 -1.18 4.57
CA ALA A 136 -18.04 -0.72 5.87
C ALA A 136 -17.89 -1.78 6.98
N GLU A 137 -18.10 -3.06 6.64
CA GLU A 137 -17.87 -4.16 7.58
C GLU A 137 -16.39 -4.27 7.95
N SER A 138 -15.50 -4.19 6.96
CA SER A 138 -14.06 -4.21 7.22
C SER A 138 -13.62 -2.99 8.03
N ASP A 139 -14.08 -1.78 7.67
CA ASP A 139 -13.73 -0.56 8.41
C ASP A 139 -14.11 -0.68 9.89
N THR A 140 -15.27 -1.28 10.19
CA THR A 140 -15.67 -1.58 11.57
C THR A 140 -14.67 -2.51 12.26
N CYS A 141 -14.23 -3.58 11.58
CA CYS A 141 -13.24 -4.51 12.08
C CYS A 141 -11.86 -3.88 12.27
N LEU A 142 -11.41 -3.04 11.33
CA LEU A 142 -10.16 -2.31 11.38
C LEU A 142 -10.14 -1.30 12.53
N LEU A 143 -11.23 -0.56 12.72
CA LEU A 143 -11.36 0.39 13.81
C LEU A 143 -11.38 -0.30 15.18
N GLY A 144 -12.01 -1.47 15.31
CA GLY A 144 -11.93 -2.26 16.55
C GLY A 144 -10.49 -2.66 16.92
N LEU A 145 -9.66 -3.01 15.92
CA LEU A 145 -8.23 -3.27 16.15
C LEU A 145 -7.46 -2.00 16.52
N LEU A 146 -7.69 -0.91 15.79
CA LEU A 146 -6.92 0.33 15.93
C LEU A 146 -7.35 1.18 17.13
N ILE A 147 -8.59 1.12 17.58
CA ILE A 147 -9.08 1.90 18.73
C ILE A 147 -8.95 1.09 20.02
N ASP A 148 -9.46 -0.15 19.99
CA ASP A 148 -9.67 -0.95 21.20
C ASP A 148 -8.63 -2.06 21.37
N GLY A 149 -7.90 -2.41 20.31
CA GLY A 149 -6.92 -3.50 20.32
C GLY A 149 -7.57 -4.87 20.43
N ILE A 150 -8.86 -4.99 20.11
CA ILE A 150 -9.62 -6.23 20.19
C ILE A 150 -10.08 -6.68 18.80
N VAL A 151 -10.22 -7.99 18.66
CA VAL A 151 -10.92 -8.58 17.52
C VAL A 151 -12.42 -8.54 17.84
N ALA A 152 -13.15 -7.65 17.16
CA ALA A 152 -14.60 -7.56 17.32
C ALA A 152 -15.29 -8.86 16.87
N GLU A 153 -16.43 -9.17 17.49
CA GLU A 153 -17.19 -10.39 17.23
C GLU A 153 -17.55 -10.50 15.73
N GLY A 154 -17.33 -11.67 15.14
CA GLY A 154 -17.64 -11.93 13.73
C GLY A 154 -16.59 -11.44 12.72
N CYS A 155 -15.68 -10.54 13.09
CA CYS A 155 -14.67 -10.00 12.17
C CYS A 155 -13.76 -11.09 11.58
N GLU A 156 -13.30 -12.04 12.41
CA GLU A 156 -12.53 -13.19 11.93
C GLU A 156 -13.23 -13.99 10.83
N LYS A 157 -14.56 -14.13 10.93
CA LYS A 157 -15.34 -14.88 9.95
C LYS A 157 -15.50 -14.08 8.65
N LEU A 158 -15.79 -12.79 8.76
CA LEU A 158 -15.95 -11.89 7.62
C LEU A 158 -14.64 -11.75 6.83
N GLU A 159 -13.53 -11.55 7.54
CA GLU A 159 -12.22 -11.28 6.96
C GLU A 159 -11.53 -12.54 6.42
N ARG A 160 -12.12 -13.73 6.60
CA ARG A 160 -11.60 -15.01 6.10
C ARG A 160 -12.39 -15.59 4.93
N ASP A 161 -13.31 -14.85 4.32
CA ASP A 161 -14.07 -15.37 3.19
C ASP A 161 -13.13 -15.79 2.03
N PRO A 162 -13.07 -17.08 1.68
CA PRO A 162 -12.24 -17.56 0.58
C PRO A 162 -12.73 -17.09 -0.79
N HIS A 163 -13.95 -16.55 -0.90
CA HIS A 163 -14.52 -16.05 -2.15
C HIS A 163 -14.17 -14.59 -2.44
N ALA A 164 -13.63 -13.84 -1.45
CA ALA A 164 -13.28 -12.43 -1.59
C ALA A 164 -12.37 -12.11 -2.79
N ARG A 165 -12.71 -11.08 -3.58
CA ARG A 165 -11.95 -10.63 -4.78
C ARG A 165 -11.71 -9.12 -4.74
N GLY A 166 -10.75 -8.63 -5.51
CA GLY A 166 -10.52 -7.20 -5.70
C GLY A 166 -10.35 -6.45 -4.37
N TYR A 167 -11.11 -5.37 -4.19
CA TYR A 167 -11.12 -4.56 -2.98
C TYR A 167 -11.58 -5.35 -1.75
N THR A 168 -12.53 -6.28 -1.89
CA THR A 168 -12.95 -7.12 -0.77
C THR A 168 -11.79 -8.00 -0.28
N LEU A 169 -11.01 -8.58 -1.20
CA LEU A 169 -9.78 -9.31 -0.84
C LEU A 169 -8.72 -8.40 -0.22
N LEU A 170 -8.61 -7.16 -0.71
CA LEU A 170 -7.74 -6.13 -0.15
C LEU A 170 -8.04 -5.85 1.32
N HIS A 171 -9.30 -5.63 1.65
CA HIS A 171 -9.73 -5.36 3.01
C HIS A 171 -9.34 -6.49 3.98
N GLN A 172 -9.49 -7.76 3.58
CA GLN A 172 -8.95 -8.90 4.34
C GLN A 172 -7.44 -8.78 4.60
N GLY A 173 -6.68 -8.39 3.57
CA GLY A 173 -5.24 -8.17 3.69
C GLY A 173 -4.88 -7.08 4.68
N ILE A 174 -5.59 -5.95 4.66
CA ILE A 174 -5.37 -4.84 5.60
C ILE A 174 -5.65 -5.31 7.03
N TYR A 175 -6.79 -5.98 7.25
CA TYR A 175 -7.18 -6.49 8.57
C TYR A 175 -6.13 -7.41 9.19
N PHE A 176 -5.71 -8.45 8.46
CA PHE A 176 -4.71 -9.37 8.99
C PHE A 176 -3.33 -8.73 9.14
N THR A 177 -2.98 -7.75 8.29
CA THR A 177 -1.75 -6.96 8.44
C THR A 177 -1.73 -6.23 9.78
N ILE A 178 -2.78 -5.46 10.09
CA ILE A 178 -2.87 -4.75 11.37
C ILE A 178 -2.87 -5.74 12.53
N LYS A 179 -3.73 -6.77 12.47
CA LYS A 179 -3.82 -7.83 13.49
C LYS A 179 -2.44 -8.43 13.80
N SER A 180 -1.65 -8.77 12.78
CA SER A 180 -0.29 -9.29 12.96
C SER A 180 0.66 -8.27 13.57
N HIS A 181 0.63 -7.02 13.14
CA HIS A 181 1.52 -5.98 13.67
C HIS A 181 1.19 -5.58 15.12
N LEU A 182 -0.07 -5.79 15.54
CA LEU A 182 -0.52 -5.72 16.93
C LEU A 182 -0.20 -6.99 17.75
N LYS A 183 0.36 -8.02 17.12
CA LYS A 183 0.70 -9.33 17.72
C LYS A 183 -0.51 -10.10 18.26
N LEU A 184 -1.68 -9.86 17.68
CA LEU A 184 -2.90 -10.58 18.00
C LEU A 184 -2.94 -11.84 17.15
N ASP A 185 -2.71 -13.02 17.76
CA ASP A 185 -2.73 -14.31 17.05
C ASP A 185 -1.83 -14.29 15.79
N GLU A 186 -0.57 -13.90 16.02
CA GLU A 186 0.40 -13.52 14.98
C GLU A 186 0.67 -14.64 13.97
N VAL A 187 0.75 -15.90 14.42
CA VAL A 187 1.01 -17.05 13.54
C VAL A 187 -0.12 -17.19 12.52
N THR A 188 -1.36 -17.27 13.01
CA THR A 188 -2.53 -17.39 12.15
C THR A 188 -2.69 -16.17 11.24
N ALA A 189 -2.42 -14.96 11.76
CA ALA A 189 -2.47 -13.75 10.95
C ALA A 189 -1.43 -13.77 9.82
N GLN A 190 -0.21 -14.24 10.07
CA GLN A 190 0.84 -14.37 9.05
C GLN A 190 0.50 -15.44 8.00
N GLU A 191 -0.12 -16.55 8.40
CA GLU A 191 -0.63 -17.57 7.47
C GLU A 191 -1.72 -16.99 6.54
N GLU A 192 -2.65 -16.22 7.10
CA GLU A 192 -3.71 -15.55 6.32
C GLU A 192 -3.15 -14.48 5.39
N ILE A 193 -2.24 -13.62 5.86
CA ILE A 193 -1.50 -12.65 5.04
C ILE A 193 -0.85 -13.34 3.84
N ARG A 194 -0.18 -14.48 4.07
CA ARG A 194 0.47 -15.24 3.00
C ARG A 194 -0.54 -15.78 1.98
N ARG A 195 -1.66 -16.35 2.45
CA ARG A 195 -2.74 -16.86 1.58
C ARG A 195 -3.36 -15.74 0.75
N ILE A 196 -3.66 -14.61 1.39
CA ILE A 196 -4.30 -13.44 0.78
C ILE A 196 -3.36 -12.80 -0.26
N CYS A 197 -2.10 -12.53 0.10
CA CYS A 197 -1.12 -11.95 -0.82
C CYS A 197 -0.79 -12.86 -2.00
N ALA A 198 -0.84 -14.19 -1.84
CA ALA A 198 -0.71 -15.11 -2.98
C ALA A 198 -1.84 -14.95 -4.00
N ARG A 199 -3.07 -14.69 -3.54
CA ARG A 199 -4.23 -14.45 -4.41
C ARG A 199 -4.15 -13.07 -5.07
N MET A 200 -3.82 -12.04 -4.29
CA MET A 200 -3.58 -10.69 -4.83
C MET A 200 -2.46 -10.67 -5.86
N LEU A 201 -1.41 -11.49 -5.70
CA LEU A 201 -0.35 -11.59 -6.69
C LEU A 201 -0.88 -12.09 -8.04
N GLY A 202 -1.91 -12.94 -8.02
CA GLY A 202 -2.65 -13.36 -9.21
C GLY A 202 -3.36 -12.21 -9.91
N GLU A 203 -4.12 -11.42 -9.16
CA GLU A 203 -4.82 -10.21 -9.63
C GLU A 203 -3.84 -9.16 -10.13
N ASN A 204 -2.82 -8.82 -9.34
CA ASN A 204 -1.77 -7.86 -9.67
C ASN A 204 -1.07 -8.19 -11.00
N ARG A 205 -0.73 -9.48 -11.21
CA ARG A 205 -0.15 -9.96 -12.47
C ARG A 205 -1.14 -9.88 -13.63
N LEU A 206 -2.44 -10.09 -13.39
CA LEU A 206 -3.47 -9.92 -14.40
C LEU A 206 -3.59 -8.46 -14.82
N ILE A 207 -3.68 -7.53 -13.87
CA ILE A 207 -3.72 -6.07 -14.14
C ILE A 207 -2.51 -5.64 -14.98
N ARG A 208 -1.31 -6.11 -14.61
CA ARG A 208 -0.09 -5.86 -15.39
C ARG A 208 -0.19 -6.38 -16.82
N ARG A 209 -0.71 -7.60 -17.03
CA ARG A 209 -0.89 -8.16 -18.38
C ARG A 209 -1.90 -7.38 -19.22
N MET A 210 -2.92 -6.82 -18.59
CA MET A 210 -3.92 -5.95 -19.22
C MET A 210 -3.37 -4.56 -19.58
N GLY A 211 -2.14 -4.23 -19.15
CA GLY A 211 -1.53 -2.95 -19.41
C GLY A 211 -2.01 -1.84 -18.49
N PHE A 212 -2.39 -2.19 -17.25
CA PHE A 212 -2.80 -1.24 -16.21
C PHE A 212 -3.98 -0.35 -16.64
N PRO A 213 -5.16 -0.93 -16.96
CA PRO A 213 -6.34 -0.12 -17.24
C PRO A 213 -6.61 0.81 -16.05
N SER A 214 -7.03 2.04 -16.33
CA SER A 214 -7.22 3.08 -15.31
C SER A 214 -8.12 2.60 -14.17
N THR A 215 -9.19 1.89 -14.49
CA THR A 215 -10.12 1.25 -13.54
C THR A 215 -9.49 0.29 -12.54
N LEU A 216 -8.29 -0.24 -12.80
CA LEU A 216 -7.60 -1.21 -11.93
C LEU A 216 -6.30 -0.65 -11.33
N GLN A 217 -5.92 0.59 -11.63
CA GLN A 217 -4.65 1.16 -11.14
C GLN A 217 -4.67 1.33 -9.62
N ASP A 218 -5.76 1.84 -9.07
CA ASP A 218 -5.96 2.02 -7.62
C ASP A 218 -5.80 0.68 -6.88
N LEU A 219 -6.59 -0.34 -7.27
CA LEU A 219 -6.45 -1.70 -6.75
C LEU A 219 -5.02 -2.27 -6.87
N PHE A 220 -4.36 -2.07 -8.02
CA PHE A 220 -2.97 -2.52 -8.20
C PHE A 220 -2.02 -1.90 -7.17
N VAL A 221 -2.12 -0.59 -6.95
CA VAL A 221 -1.27 0.15 -6.01
C VAL A 221 -1.57 -0.28 -4.57
N GLU A 222 -2.83 -0.44 -4.21
CA GLU A 222 -3.26 -0.91 -2.89
C GLU A 222 -2.72 -2.30 -2.54
N GLN A 223 -2.79 -3.24 -3.49
CA GLN A 223 -2.23 -4.58 -3.30
C GLN A 223 -0.72 -4.53 -3.07
N VAL A 224 -0.01 -3.64 -3.76
CA VAL A 224 1.43 -3.43 -3.54
C VAL A 224 1.68 -2.84 -2.16
N ALA A 225 0.89 -1.86 -1.71
CA ALA A 225 1.03 -1.30 -0.37
C ALA A 225 0.86 -2.37 0.71
N VAL A 226 -0.23 -3.14 0.68
CA VAL A 226 -0.55 -4.14 1.70
C VAL A 226 0.47 -5.28 1.72
N CYS A 227 0.77 -5.88 0.56
CA CYS A 227 1.71 -7.00 0.51
C CYS A 227 3.18 -6.57 0.62
N GLY A 228 3.50 -5.32 0.25
CA GLY A 228 4.81 -4.70 0.43
C GLY A 228 5.14 -4.42 1.90
N VAL A 229 4.17 -3.95 2.69
CA VAL A 229 4.32 -3.83 4.16
C VAL A 229 4.67 -5.18 4.79
N ASN A 230 4.10 -6.27 4.24
CA ASN A 230 4.38 -7.64 4.66
C ASN A 230 5.62 -8.28 4.00
N LYS A 231 6.41 -7.49 3.26
CA LYS A 231 7.72 -7.88 2.70
C LYS A 231 7.65 -9.00 1.66
N PHE A 232 6.57 -9.10 0.89
CA PHE A 232 6.50 -9.99 -0.27
C PHE A 232 7.16 -9.33 -1.49
N SER A 233 8.38 -9.77 -1.80
CA SER A 233 9.22 -9.16 -2.84
C SER A 233 8.65 -9.30 -4.25
N GLU A 234 7.70 -10.20 -4.48
CA GLU A 234 7.00 -10.34 -5.76
C GLU A 234 6.20 -9.09 -6.14
N PHE A 235 5.82 -8.26 -5.16
CA PHE A 235 5.20 -6.95 -5.39
C PHE A 235 6.23 -5.84 -5.54
N LEU A 236 7.43 -6.00 -4.97
CA LEU A 236 8.45 -4.96 -4.86
C LEU A 236 9.46 -5.01 -6.02
N THR A 237 8.95 -4.99 -7.26
CA THR A 237 9.78 -5.01 -8.47
C THR A 237 10.01 -3.61 -9.04
N ASP A 238 11.11 -3.41 -9.77
CA ASP A 238 11.39 -2.13 -10.43
C ASP A 238 10.27 -1.70 -11.39
N GLY A 239 9.65 -2.67 -12.07
CA GLY A 239 8.48 -2.41 -12.93
C GLY A 239 7.27 -1.91 -12.14
N THR A 240 7.08 -2.41 -10.92
CA THR A 240 6.01 -1.96 -10.01
C THR A 240 6.24 -0.52 -9.57
N VAL A 241 7.42 -0.18 -9.05
CA VAL A 241 7.67 1.18 -8.54
C VAL A 241 7.63 2.21 -9.66
N ARG A 242 8.16 1.89 -10.85
CA ARG A 242 8.04 2.79 -12.02
C ARG A 242 6.60 3.03 -12.42
N MET A 243 5.75 2.00 -12.37
CA MET A 243 4.31 2.15 -12.61
C MET A 243 3.69 3.11 -11.58
N ILE A 244 3.95 2.92 -10.29
CA ILE A 244 3.40 3.79 -9.24
C ILE A 244 3.90 5.24 -9.38
N GLN A 245 5.21 5.43 -9.59
CA GLN A 245 5.79 6.76 -9.81
C GLN A 245 5.26 7.44 -11.07
N SER A 246 4.89 6.68 -12.11
CA SER A 246 4.27 7.27 -13.31
C SER A 246 2.93 7.96 -13.02
N LEU A 247 2.20 7.49 -11.99
CA LEU A 247 0.95 8.09 -11.53
C LEU A 247 1.18 9.40 -10.77
N GLN A 248 2.41 9.69 -10.33
CA GLN A 248 2.71 10.93 -9.64
C GLN A 248 2.62 12.12 -10.62
N THR A 249 1.97 13.18 -10.16
CA THR A 249 1.87 14.46 -10.87
C THR A 249 3.07 15.35 -10.55
N SER A 250 3.28 16.39 -11.34
CA SER A 250 4.29 17.42 -11.04
C SER A 250 4.02 18.19 -9.73
N ARG A 251 2.83 18.05 -9.14
CA ARG A 251 2.47 18.65 -7.84
C ARG A 251 2.85 17.76 -6.66
N GLY A 252 3.29 16.52 -6.90
CA GLY A 252 3.66 15.55 -5.86
C GLY A 252 2.55 14.58 -5.44
N CYS A 253 1.28 14.88 -5.74
CA CYS A 253 0.14 13.98 -5.55
C CYS A 253 0.00 12.98 -6.71
N PHE A 254 -0.95 12.04 -6.64
CA PHE A 254 -1.14 10.98 -7.63
C PHE A 254 -2.49 11.05 -8.36
N SER A 255 -2.49 10.61 -9.62
CA SER A 255 -3.67 10.57 -10.49
C SER A 255 -3.60 9.43 -11.50
N MET A 256 -4.75 8.87 -11.86
CA MET A 256 -4.84 7.75 -12.80
C MET A 256 -4.47 8.18 -14.24
N ILE A 257 -3.91 7.22 -14.98
CA ILE A 257 -3.49 7.40 -16.38
C ILE A 257 -4.31 6.48 -17.28
N GLU A 258 -4.81 6.98 -18.40
CA GLU A 258 -5.39 6.17 -19.46
C GLU A 258 -4.71 6.51 -20.80
N LYS A 259 -4.30 5.47 -21.54
CA LYS A 259 -3.66 5.61 -22.87
C LYS A 259 -2.50 6.62 -22.89
N GLY A 260 -1.70 6.66 -21.82
CA GLY A 260 -0.55 7.55 -21.68
C GLY A 260 -0.90 9.00 -21.33
N SER A 261 -2.18 9.32 -21.11
CA SER A 261 -2.66 10.64 -20.68
C SER A 261 -3.24 10.56 -19.28
N ARG A 262 -3.04 11.60 -18.47
CA ARG A 262 -3.67 11.68 -17.14
C ARG A 262 -5.18 11.88 -17.32
N LEU A 263 -5.97 11.16 -16.52
CA LEU A 263 -7.42 11.29 -16.52
C LEU A 263 -7.88 12.60 -15.88
N SER A 264 -7.13 13.10 -14.91
CA SER A 264 -7.35 14.40 -14.30
C SER A 264 -6.03 15.09 -13.95
N ILE A 265 -6.03 16.42 -14.01
CA ILE A 265 -4.98 17.27 -13.42
C ILE A 265 -5.13 17.31 -11.89
N GLU A 266 -6.32 16.98 -11.38
CA GLU A 266 -6.64 16.93 -9.96
C GLU A 266 -6.07 15.67 -9.31
N CYS A 267 -5.74 15.82 -8.03
CA CYS A 267 -5.20 14.78 -7.19
C CYS A 267 -6.31 13.85 -6.72
N TYR A 268 -6.07 12.55 -6.76
CA TYR A 268 -6.94 11.57 -6.10
C TYR A 268 -6.37 11.28 -4.72
N ASN A 269 -7.06 11.73 -3.66
CA ASN A 269 -6.56 11.65 -2.28
C ASN A 269 -6.28 10.22 -1.84
N HIS A 270 -7.25 9.33 -2.09
CA HIS A 270 -7.13 7.89 -1.83
C HIS A 270 -5.91 7.29 -2.51
N LEU A 271 -5.83 7.40 -3.85
CA LEU A 271 -4.70 6.90 -4.64
C LEU A 271 -3.36 7.49 -4.18
N SER A 272 -3.34 8.77 -3.82
CA SER A 272 -2.12 9.44 -3.35
C SER A 272 -1.61 8.83 -2.04
N SER A 273 -2.53 8.56 -1.10
CA SER A 273 -2.22 7.92 0.17
C SER A 273 -1.62 6.53 -0.02
N VAL A 274 -2.31 5.68 -0.79
CA VAL A 274 -1.90 4.29 -1.00
C VAL A 274 -0.64 4.19 -1.87
N ALA A 275 -0.44 5.11 -2.82
CA ALA A 275 0.79 5.19 -3.61
C ALA A 275 2.00 5.59 -2.75
N ALA A 276 1.86 6.57 -1.87
CA ALA A 276 2.94 6.95 -0.95
C ALA A 276 3.28 5.80 0.01
N ALA A 277 2.26 5.13 0.55
CA ALA A 277 2.45 3.93 1.38
C ALA A 277 3.16 2.82 0.60
N ALA A 278 2.75 2.52 -0.64
CA ALA A 278 3.39 1.54 -1.49
C ALA A 278 4.85 1.89 -1.77
N ILE A 279 5.16 3.13 -2.17
CA ILE A 279 6.54 3.59 -2.41
C ILE A 279 7.41 3.42 -1.17
N ALA A 280 6.88 3.73 0.01
CA ALA A 280 7.63 3.57 1.26
C ALA A 280 8.06 2.12 1.52
N THR A 281 7.31 1.13 1.05
CA THR A 281 7.69 -0.30 1.19
C THR A 281 8.93 -0.68 0.39
N PHE A 282 9.28 0.07 -0.67
CA PHE A 282 10.51 -0.16 -1.46
C PHE A 282 11.76 0.33 -0.75
N LEU A 283 11.65 1.28 0.20
CA LEU A 283 12.79 1.78 0.98
C LEU A 283 13.43 0.69 1.84
N SER A 284 12.65 -0.32 2.20
CA SER A 284 12.99 -1.41 3.09
C SER A 284 13.03 -2.78 2.39
N ALA A 285 13.04 -2.81 1.06
CA ALA A 285 13.08 -4.03 0.24
C ALA A 285 14.51 -4.55 -0.01
#